data_AF-V8C9Y0-F1
#
_entry.id   AF-V8C9Y0-F1
#
_cell.length_a   1.000
_cell.length_b   1.000
_cell.length_c   1.000
_cell.angle_alpha   90.00
_cell.angle_beta   90.00
_cell.angle_gamma   90.00
#
_symmetry.space_group_name_H-M   'P 1'
#
loop_
_entity.id
_entity.type
_entity.pdbx_description
1 polymer ?
#
loop_
_entity_poly.entity_id
_entity_poly.type
_entity_poly.pdbx_seq_one_letter_code
_entity_poly.pdbx_strand_id
1 'polypeptide(L)'
;MPQKISNKISKNTPYHLSCHLSIFSTFSTFFRAFFASFLYTFFTSFSFALFVRFCASLLGLFRFCLAVFSFGSVASLCRKVLCFLVVILAFGDFALALDKDATRLIQTYRTQGIEKTATLLEQYLQRKDFWASMLQDKDTDFGYFEGYEYLFVSNKSAPNLSLYKITNGNLRLIRQLSALVGKGKGDKRVQGDLTTPIGAYDFTGKLTGLPPYYGPLAYATDYPNNYDKALKRTGGGIWIHGLPLDGNREELNTRGCIAIDNAVLSDFGKMVDYKKAMLITYEGELAKPSKDDLATLLAALYQWREAWKKNNLNAYLAFYHKDFMRIDGSKLNAFKAQKKQVFAKQEQKDIILSNISVVPYPNDEKRVMFRVSFQQDYKAYKNGKISYSSNHYKILYVSYENGKMQILTER
;
A
#
# COMPACT_ATOMS: atom_id res chain seq x y z
N MET A 1 25.51 87.64 39.28
CA MET A 1 25.31 86.71 38.14
C MET A 1 26.60 86.75 37.33
N PRO A 2 27.28 85.66 36.90
CA PRO A 2 26.90 84.24 36.75
C PRO A 2 27.88 83.27 37.48
N GLN A 3 27.69 81.94 37.41
CA GLN A 3 28.62 80.91 37.94
C GLN A 3 29.09 80.00 36.78
N LYS A 4 30.34 80.05 36.32
CA LYS A 4 31.67 79.66 36.85
C LYS A 4 32.00 78.17 36.76
N ILE A 5 32.90 77.91 35.81
CA ILE A 5 33.73 76.74 35.53
C ILE A 5 34.76 76.52 36.65
N SER A 6 35.11 75.27 36.98
CA SER A 6 36.50 74.77 36.93
C SER A 6 36.66 73.33 37.42
N ASN A 7 37.46 72.59 36.65
CA ASN A 7 38.07 71.28 36.88
C ASN A 7 39.05 71.22 38.07
N LYS A 8 39.27 70.00 38.61
CA LYS A 8 40.61 69.34 38.71
C LYS A 8 40.58 67.85 39.19
N ILE A 9 41.05 66.95 38.33
CA ILE A 9 42.16 65.94 38.46
C ILE A 9 42.17 64.84 39.58
N SER A 10 42.33 63.55 39.15
CA SER A 10 43.29 62.47 39.57
C SER A 10 42.85 61.13 40.24
N LYS A 11 43.09 60.03 39.47
CA LYS A 11 43.75 58.70 39.74
C LYS A 11 43.07 57.47 40.45
N ASN A 12 42.95 56.39 39.64
CA ASN A 12 43.30 54.94 39.76
C ASN A 12 42.60 53.85 40.62
N THR A 13 42.19 52.76 39.90
CA THR A 13 42.12 51.28 40.18
C THR A 13 41.00 50.66 41.06
N PRO A 14 40.66 49.35 40.95
CA PRO A 14 40.36 48.51 39.75
C PRO A 14 39.08 47.63 39.90
N TYR A 15 38.19 47.54 38.90
CA TYR A 15 37.07 46.55 38.87
C TYR A 15 36.78 46.06 37.45
N HIS A 16 37.69 45.26 36.88
CA HIS A 16 37.47 44.54 35.61
C HIS A 16 37.85 43.07 35.83
N LEU A 17 36.91 42.23 36.29
CA LEU A 17 36.97 40.76 36.12
C LEU A 17 35.68 40.02 36.57
N SER A 18 34.76 40.67 37.29
CA SER A 18 33.59 39.99 37.89
C SER A 18 32.40 39.77 36.93
N CYS A 19 32.19 40.62 35.91
CA CYS A 19 31.00 40.54 35.04
C CYS A 19 31.05 39.46 33.94
N HIS A 20 32.23 38.96 33.55
CA HIS A 20 32.28 37.94 32.50
C HIS A 20 32.01 36.53 33.05
N LEU A 21 32.43 36.20 34.27
CA LEU A 21 32.28 34.84 34.83
C LEU A 21 30.81 34.46 35.16
N SER A 22 29.93 35.42 35.47
CA SER A 22 28.52 35.13 35.79
C SER A 22 27.65 34.80 34.57
N ILE A 23 27.99 35.36 33.40
CA ILE A 23 27.29 35.07 32.12
C ILE A 23 27.70 33.68 31.58
N PHE A 24 28.95 33.26 31.82
CA PHE A 24 29.44 31.93 31.42
C PHE A 24 28.84 30.79 32.26
N SER A 25 28.62 30.98 33.56
CA SER A 25 28.01 29.92 34.40
C SER A 25 26.52 29.72 34.11
N THR A 26 25.80 30.81 33.81
CA THR A 26 24.37 30.76 33.45
C THR A 26 24.14 30.12 32.07
N PHE A 27 24.99 30.40 31.08
CA PHE A 27 24.94 29.74 29.77
C PHE A 27 25.25 28.23 29.84
N SER A 28 26.27 27.84 30.62
CA SER A 28 26.63 26.42 30.81
C SER A 28 25.51 25.62 31.51
N THR A 29 24.84 26.24 32.48
CA THR A 29 23.77 25.58 33.25
C THR A 29 22.50 25.45 32.42
N PHE A 30 22.17 26.46 31.60
CA PHE A 30 21.06 26.41 30.66
C PHE A 30 21.28 25.36 29.56
N PHE A 31 22.51 25.26 29.04
CA PHE A 31 22.86 24.27 28.02
C PHE A 31 22.78 22.83 28.57
N ARG A 32 23.23 22.60 29.82
CA ARG A 32 23.11 21.29 30.49
C ARG A 32 21.67 20.89 30.75
N ALA A 33 20.82 21.82 31.18
CA ALA A 33 19.39 21.55 31.42
C ALA A 33 18.63 21.27 30.10
N PHE A 34 18.94 22.03 29.05
CA PHE A 34 18.36 21.83 27.72
C PHE A 34 18.78 20.49 27.10
N PHE A 35 20.07 20.12 27.22
CA PHE A 35 20.57 18.82 26.76
C PHE A 35 19.97 17.64 27.53
N ALA A 36 19.84 17.76 28.86
CA ALA A 36 19.29 16.69 29.69
C ALA A 36 17.80 16.44 29.39
N SER A 37 17.02 17.52 29.19
CA SER A 37 15.59 17.40 28.85
C SER A 37 15.38 16.91 27.41
N PHE A 38 16.23 17.35 26.47
CA PHE A 38 16.21 16.88 25.09
C PHE A 38 16.60 15.39 24.97
N LEU A 39 17.66 14.95 25.67
CA LEU A 39 18.05 13.54 25.74
C LEU A 39 16.93 12.68 26.36
N TYR A 40 16.28 13.14 27.44
CA TYR A 40 15.23 12.38 28.11
C TYR A 40 13.99 12.16 27.22
N THR A 41 13.65 13.16 26.39
CA THR A 41 12.48 13.06 25.48
C THR A 41 12.82 12.27 24.20
N PHE A 42 14.09 12.27 23.79
CA PHE A 42 14.57 11.51 22.63
C PHE A 42 14.76 10.02 22.93
N PHE A 43 15.13 9.66 24.17
CA PHE A 43 15.35 8.26 24.61
C PHE A 43 14.07 7.42 24.67
N THR A 44 12.89 8.04 24.77
CA THR A 44 11.62 7.32 24.89
C THR A 44 10.96 7.02 23.53
N SER A 45 11.49 7.57 22.43
CA SER A 45 10.73 7.68 21.16
C SER A 45 11.46 7.29 19.88
N PHE A 46 12.76 6.92 19.89
CA PHE A 46 13.52 6.65 18.66
C PHE A 46 14.41 5.39 18.70
N SER A 47 14.56 4.73 17.54
CA SER A 47 15.36 3.50 17.35
C SER A 47 16.85 3.70 17.67
N PHE A 48 17.46 2.72 18.35
CA PHE A 48 18.88 2.70 18.77
C PHE A 48 19.88 2.97 17.64
N ALA A 49 19.53 2.61 16.40
CA ALA A 49 20.38 2.86 15.23
C ALA A 49 20.49 4.36 14.85
N LEU A 50 19.41 5.14 15.07
CA LEU A 50 19.45 6.59 14.90
C LEU A 50 20.22 7.26 16.04
N PHE A 51 20.13 6.72 17.26
CA PHE A 51 20.89 7.20 18.41
C PHE A 51 22.41 7.07 18.20
N VAL A 52 22.89 5.93 17.70
CA VAL A 52 24.33 5.74 17.41
C VAL A 52 24.83 6.71 16.34
N ARG A 53 24.03 6.95 15.28
CA ARG A 53 24.37 7.94 14.24
C ARG A 53 24.33 9.38 14.77
N PHE A 54 23.35 9.71 15.60
CA PHE A 54 23.23 11.02 16.24
C PHE A 54 24.38 11.28 17.22
N CYS A 55 24.75 10.31 18.06
CA CYS A 55 25.89 10.40 18.97
C CYS A 55 27.22 10.50 18.22
N ALA A 56 27.43 9.75 17.14
CA ALA A 56 28.63 9.88 16.30
C ALA A 56 28.73 11.28 15.66
N SER A 57 27.58 11.85 15.26
CA SER A 57 27.48 13.20 14.72
C SER A 57 27.75 14.28 15.78
N LEU A 58 27.23 14.09 17.00
CA LEU A 58 27.48 14.97 18.15
C LEU A 58 28.93 14.90 18.62
N LEU A 59 29.55 13.73 18.63
CA LEU A 59 30.99 13.57 18.93
C LEU A 59 31.85 14.22 17.84
N GLY A 60 31.42 14.17 16.57
CA GLY A 60 32.02 14.93 15.48
C GLY A 60 31.92 16.44 15.68
N LEU A 61 30.73 16.93 16.05
CA LEU A 61 30.47 18.34 16.42
C LEU A 61 31.26 18.78 17.67
N PHE A 62 31.42 17.91 18.67
CA PHE A 62 32.15 18.21 19.90
C PHE A 62 33.66 18.27 19.65
N ARG A 63 34.21 17.35 18.83
CA ARG A 63 35.60 17.42 18.36
C ARG A 63 35.86 18.64 17.46
N PHE A 64 34.86 19.04 16.67
CA PHE A 64 34.93 20.26 15.86
C PHE A 64 34.87 21.53 16.72
N CYS A 65 34.02 21.57 17.75
CA CYS A 65 33.96 22.65 18.75
C CYS A 65 35.27 22.79 19.54
N LEU A 66 35.92 21.69 19.91
CA LEU A 66 37.24 21.71 20.55
C LEU A 66 38.33 22.26 19.60
N ALA A 67 38.24 21.99 18.30
CA ALA A 67 39.17 22.52 17.30
C ALA A 67 38.98 24.03 17.01
N VAL A 68 37.79 24.59 17.28
CA VAL A 68 37.46 26.02 17.14
C VAL A 68 38.19 26.90 18.17
N PHE A 69 38.64 26.33 19.29
CA PHE A 69 39.39 27.06 20.34
C PHE A 69 40.91 27.15 20.10
N SER A 70 41.42 26.62 18.99
CA SER A 70 42.82 26.82 18.59
C SER A 70 42.96 28.00 17.61
N PHE A 71 43.87 28.91 17.94
CA PHE A 71 44.09 30.24 17.35
C PHE A 71 44.10 30.32 15.81
N GLY A 72 43.53 31.41 15.25
CA GLY A 72 43.82 31.83 13.87
C GLY A 72 42.79 32.75 13.19
N SER A 73 42.88 34.07 13.44
CA SER A 73 42.22 35.20 12.76
C SER A 73 40.67 35.30 12.79
N VAL A 74 40.18 36.55 12.88
CA VAL A 74 38.75 36.93 12.88
C VAL A 74 38.00 36.43 11.64
N ALA A 75 38.68 36.32 10.49
CA ALA A 75 38.09 35.84 9.23
C ALA A 75 37.78 34.33 9.22
N SER A 76 38.50 33.52 10.02
CA SER A 76 38.25 32.08 10.19
C SER A 76 37.05 31.83 11.10
N LEU A 77 36.94 32.63 12.18
CA LEU A 77 35.83 32.59 13.10
C LEU A 77 34.51 32.98 12.40
N CYS A 78 34.53 34.03 11.58
CA CYS A 78 33.34 34.50 10.85
C CYS A 78 32.83 33.46 9.83
N ARG A 79 33.74 32.74 9.15
CA ARG A 79 33.38 31.69 8.17
C ARG A 79 32.81 30.43 8.86
N LYS A 80 33.35 30.06 10.02
CA LYS A 80 32.88 28.90 10.79
C LYS A 80 31.56 29.16 11.52
N VAL A 81 31.36 30.38 12.03
CA VAL A 81 30.06 30.82 12.58
C VAL A 81 28.99 30.87 11.48
N LEU A 82 29.34 31.30 10.27
CA LEU A 82 28.44 31.26 9.11
C LEU A 82 28.08 29.81 8.73
N CYS A 83 29.03 28.87 8.70
CA CYS A 83 28.74 27.45 8.49
C CYS A 83 27.86 26.86 9.60
N PHE A 84 28.09 27.22 10.86
CA PHE A 84 27.27 26.74 11.98
C PHE A 84 25.84 27.31 11.93
N LEU A 85 25.66 28.56 11.52
CA LEU A 85 24.35 29.18 11.25
C LEU A 85 23.66 28.54 10.04
N VAL A 86 24.37 28.23 8.96
CA VAL A 86 23.82 27.51 7.79
C VAL A 86 23.38 26.10 8.18
N VAL A 87 24.14 25.41 9.04
CA VAL A 87 23.76 24.11 9.59
C VAL A 87 22.56 24.25 10.52
N ILE A 88 22.51 25.24 11.42
CA ILE A 88 21.34 25.47 12.29
C ILE A 88 20.10 25.88 11.49
N LEU A 89 20.22 26.65 10.41
CA LEU A 89 19.11 26.99 9.53
C LEU A 89 18.66 25.77 8.71
N ALA A 90 19.61 24.98 8.19
CA ALA A 90 19.32 23.73 7.47
C ALA A 90 18.74 22.62 8.36
N PHE A 91 19.09 22.59 9.65
CA PHE A 91 18.53 21.66 10.65
C PHE A 91 17.30 22.22 11.37
N GLY A 92 17.14 23.55 11.43
CA GLY A 92 15.97 24.25 11.99
C GLY A 92 14.74 24.06 11.10
N ASP A 93 14.94 24.03 9.78
CA ASP A 93 13.89 23.66 8.83
C ASP A 93 13.50 22.17 8.92
N PHE A 94 14.40 21.32 9.44
CA PHE A 94 14.15 19.88 9.58
C PHE A 94 13.28 19.52 10.80
N ALA A 95 13.10 20.44 11.75
CA ALA A 95 12.40 20.18 13.02
C ALA A 95 10.97 20.75 13.09
N LEU A 96 10.53 21.58 12.13
CA LEU A 96 9.22 22.27 12.22
C LEU A 96 8.39 22.28 10.93
N ALA A 97 8.75 21.49 9.92
CA ALA A 97 7.85 21.28 8.80
C ALA A 97 6.74 20.30 9.21
N LEU A 98 5.73 20.79 9.96
CA LEU A 98 4.41 20.21 9.87
C LEU A 98 4.04 20.22 8.39
N ASP A 99 3.94 19.04 7.78
CA ASP A 99 3.47 18.87 6.41
C ASP A 99 2.24 19.78 6.19
N LYS A 100 2.22 20.51 5.07
CA LYS A 100 1.11 21.43 4.74
C LYS A 100 -0.21 20.67 4.77
N ASP A 101 -0.22 19.40 4.38
CA ASP A 101 -1.39 18.53 4.45
C ASP A 101 -1.79 18.19 5.90
N ALA A 102 -0.83 17.87 6.77
CA ALA A 102 -1.08 17.65 8.20
C ALA A 102 -1.62 18.92 8.88
N THR A 103 -1.01 20.08 8.60
CA THR A 103 -1.48 21.38 9.08
C THR A 103 -2.91 21.65 8.60
N ARG A 104 -3.20 21.39 7.33
CA ARG A 104 -4.55 21.56 6.76
C ARG A 104 -5.57 20.64 7.42
N LEU A 105 -5.23 19.38 7.69
CA LEU A 105 -6.11 18.44 8.39
C LEU A 105 -6.42 18.91 9.82
N ILE A 106 -5.38 19.26 10.59
CA ILE A 106 -5.53 19.75 11.97
C ILE A 106 -6.34 21.05 12.00
N GLN A 107 -6.09 21.98 11.08
CA GLN A 107 -6.86 23.23 10.99
C GLN A 107 -8.30 22.98 10.58
N THR A 108 -8.56 22.06 9.66
CA THR A 108 -9.92 21.67 9.26
C THR A 108 -10.69 21.08 10.45
N TYR A 109 -10.06 20.19 11.22
CA TYR A 109 -10.65 19.64 12.43
C TYR A 109 -10.97 20.71 13.47
N ARG A 110 -9.98 21.56 13.79
CA ARG A 110 -10.10 22.63 14.78
C ARG A 110 -11.19 23.64 14.43
N THR A 111 -11.35 23.99 13.15
CA THR A 111 -12.22 25.09 12.70
C THR A 111 -13.57 24.63 12.16
N GLN A 112 -13.68 23.39 11.66
CA GLN A 112 -14.88 22.89 10.98
C GLN A 112 -15.35 21.52 11.49
N GLY A 113 -14.64 20.91 12.44
CA GLY A 113 -15.02 19.65 13.07
C GLY A 113 -14.69 18.39 12.27
N ILE A 114 -15.10 17.25 12.82
CA ILE A 114 -14.73 15.92 12.31
C ILE A 114 -15.35 15.61 10.94
N GLU A 115 -16.58 16.04 10.69
CA GLU A 115 -17.30 15.75 9.42
C GLU A 115 -16.60 16.38 8.20
N LYS A 116 -16.13 17.62 8.32
CA LYS A 116 -15.36 18.28 7.26
C LYS A 116 -13.97 17.69 7.11
N THR A 117 -13.37 17.25 8.20
CA THR A 117 -12.07 16.55 8.19
C THR A 117 -12.19 15.20 7.46
N ALA A 118 -13.24 14.43 7.75
CA ALA A 118 -13.52 13.19 7.04
C ALA A 118 -13.73 13.46 5.54
N THR A 119 -14.51 14.49 5.18
CA THR A 119 -14.68 14.88 3.76
C THR A 119 -13.35 15.21 3.08
N LEU A 120 -12.43 15.89 3.77
CA LEU A 120 -11.11 16.21 3.25
C LEU A 120 -10.26 14.94 3.04
N LEU A 121 -10.28 13.99 3.98
CA LEU A 121 -9.61 12.69 3.82
C LEU A 121 -10.18 11.90 2.62
N GLU A 122 -11.50 11.90 2.45
CA GLU A 122 -12.14 11.25 1.30
C GLU A 122 -11.74 11.89 -0.05
N GLN A 123 -11.36 13.16 -0.06
CA GLN A 123 -10.79 13.83 -1.25
C GLN A 123 -9.36 13.36 -1.54
N TYR A 124 -8.52 13.16 -0.52
CA TYR A 124 -7.17 12.62 -0.72
C TYR A 124 -7.20 11.20 -1.29
N LEU A 125 -8.13 10.35 -0.87
CA LEU A 125 -8.25 8.98 -1.40
C LEU A 125 -8.62 8.95 -2.90
N GLN A 126 -9.22 10.01 -3.44
CA GLN A 126 -9.56 10.15 -4.86
C GLN A 126 -8.42 10.70 -5.73
N ARG A 127 -7.29 11.07 -5.11
CA ARG A 127 -6.17 11.73 -5.77
C ARG A 127 -5.08 10.73 -6.15
N LYS A 128 -4.64 10.78 -7.41
CA LYS A 128 -3.57 9.92 -7.92
C LYS A 128 -2.23 10.17 -7.22
N ASP A 129 -1.90 11.42 -6.94
CA ASP A 129 -0.62 11.79 -6.32
C ASP A 129 -0.50 11.28 -4.88
N PHE A 130 -1.60 11.21 -4.14
CA PHE A 130 -1.64 10.52 -2.84
C PHE A 130 -1.21 9.05 -2.97
N TRP A 131 -1.83 8.31 -3.89
CA TRP A 131 -1.49 6.90 -4.10
C TRP A 131 -0.09 6.71 -4.69
N ALA A 132 0.38 7.61 -5.56
CA ALA A 132 1.73 7.57 -6.06
C ALA A 132 2.77 7.67 -4.93
N SER A 133 2.54 8.57 -3.96
CA SER A 133 3.38 8.66 -2.75
C SER A 133 3.30 7.39 -1.90
N MET A 134 2.10 6.82 -1.71
CA MET A 134 1.91 5.59 -0.93
C MET A 134 2.59 4.36 -1.55
N LEU A 135 2.75 4.34 -2.87
CA LEU A 135 3.33 3.22 -3.62
C LEU A 135 4.84 3.35 -3.85
N GLN A 136 5.45 4.48 -3.49
CA GLN A 136 6.87 4.77 -3.81
C GLN A 136 7.83 3.68 -3.30
N ASP A 137 7.60 3.17 -2.09
CA ASP A 137 8.45 2.16 -1.45
C ASP A 137 7.83 0.75 -1.45
N LYS A 138 6.93 0.48 -2.40
CA LYS A 138 6.24 -0.82 -2.53
C LYS A 138 6.72 -1.58 -3.77
N ASP A 139 6.77 -2.92 -3.65
CA ASP A 139 6.94 -3.81 -4.79
C ASP A 139 5.59 -3.99 -5.48
N THR A 140 5.50 -3.57 -6.74
CA THR A 140 4.22 -3.46 -7.47
C THR A 140 4.11 -4.40 -8.67
N ASP A 141 5.13 -5.24 -8.89
CA ASP A 141 5.24 -6.19 -10.00
C ASP A 141 4.01 -7.09 -10.16
N PHE A 142 3.34 -7.44 -9.06
CA PHE A 142 2.12 -8.25 -9.05
C PHE A 142 0.89 -7.50 -8.51
N GLY A 143 0.96 -6.17 -8.43
CA GLY A 143 -0.14 -5.33 -7.98
C GLY A 143 0.00 -4.81 -6.55
N TYR A 144 -1.13 -4.37 -5.99
CA TYR A 144 -1.28 -3.82 -4.65
C TYR A 144 -2.08 -4.78 -3.77
N PHE A 145 -1.65 -4.99 -2.52
CA PHE A 145 -2.25 -5.97 -1.61
C PHE A 145 -2.35 -5.43 -0.18
N GLU A 146 -3.58 -5.27 0.32
CA GLU A 146 -3.85 -5.11 1.76
C GLU A 146 -4.37 -6.40 2.40
N GLY A 147 -5.09 -7.24 1.63
CA GLY A 147 -5.83 -8.39 2.14
C GLY A 147 -5.12 -9.75 2.10
N TYR A 148 -3.93 -9.80 1.50
CA TYR A 148 -3.20 -11.05 1.25
C TYR A 148 -1.80 -11.03 1.86
N GLU A 149 -1.40 -12.17 2.42
CA GLU A 149 -0.07 -12.40 3.01
C GLU A 149 0.82 -13.26 2.08
N TYR A 150 0.21 -14.03 1.18
CA TYR A 150 0.92 -14.92 0.27
C TYR A 150 0.39 -14.80 -1.17
N LEU A 151 1.30 -14.96 -2.12
CA LEU A 151 0.98 -14.96 -3.54
C LEU A 151 1.68 -16.13 -4.23
N PHE A 152 0.89 -17.00 -4.84
CA PHE A 152 1.37 -17.97 -5.81
C PHE A 152 1.36 -17.36 -7.21
N VAL A 153 2.43 -17.57 -7.95
CA VAL A 153 2.56 -17.12 -9.35
C VAL A 153 2.97 -18.31 -10.20
N SER A 154 2.15 -18.66 -11.19
CA SER A 154 2.35 -19.80 -12.08
C SER A 154 2.52 -19.36 -13.52
N ASN A 155 3.61 -19.78 -14.17
CA ASN A 155 3.83 -19.57 -15.60
C ASN A 155 3.51 -20.88 -16.34
N LYS A 156 2.51 -20.87 -17.22
CA LYS A 156 2.14 -22.03 -18.05
C LYS A 156 3.15 -22.34 -19.15
N SER A 157 3.81 -21.33 -19.72
CA SER A 157 4.75 -21.50 -20.85
C SER A 157 6.09 -22.08 -20.43
N ALA A 158 6.58 -21.68 -19.26
CA ALA A 158 7.71 -22.29 -18.58
C ALA A 158 7.21 -22.86 -17.24
N PRO A 159 6.55 -24.04 -17.26
CA PRO A 159 5.80 -24.59 -16.12
C PRO A 159 6.55 -24.51 -14.80
N ASN A 160 6.20 -23.50 -14.02
CA ASN A 160 6.78 -23.24 -12.71
C ASN A 160 5.72 -22.67 -11.77
N LEU A 161 6.00 -22.78 -10.48
CA LEU A 161 5.25 -22.13 -9.43
C LEU A 161 6.22 -21.37 -8.54
N SER A 162 5.91 -20.11 -8.27
CA SER A 162 6.62 -19.28 -7.30
C SER A 162 5.69 -18.95 -6.14
N LEU A 163 6.20 -18.98 -4.91
CA LEU A 163 5.50 -18.49 -3.72
C LEU A 163 6.22 -17.25 -3.21
N TYR A 164 5.47 -16.16 -3.07
CA TYR A 164 5.91 -14.92 -2.44
C TYR A 164 5.21 -14.73 -1.10
N LYS A 165 5.93 -14.17 -0.13
CA LYS A 165 5.34 -13.59 1.07
C LYS A 165 5.21 -12.08 0.86
N ILE A 166 4.03 -11.56 1.14
CA ILE A 166 3.72 -10.13 1.10
C ILE A 166 3.89 -9.58 2.51
N THR A 167 4.65 -8.50 2.68
CA THR A 167 4.79 -7.81 3.96
C THR A 167 4.85 -6.32 3.74
N ASN A 168 3.82 -5.60 4.21
CA ASN A 168 3.67 -4.16 4.01
C ASN A 168 3.80 -3.73 2.54
N GLY A 169 3.28 -4.52 1.61
CA GLY A 169 3.36 -4.28 0.17
C GLY A 169 4.72 -4.57 -0.48
N ASN A 170 5.65 -5.22 0.22
CA ASN A 170 6.89 -5.75 -0.36
C ASN A 170 6.80 -7.26 -0.56
N LEU A 171 7.42 -7.75 -1.63
CA LEU A 171 7.34 -9.12 -2.10
C LEU A 171 8.66 -9.84 -1.83
N ARG A 172 8.62 -10.85 -0.96
CA ARG A 172 9.76 -11.74 -0.72
C ARG A 172 9.52 -13.08 -1.37
N LEU A 173 10.30 -13.43 -2.39
CA LEU A 173 10.29 -14.77 -2.97
C LEU A 173 10.71 -15.79 -1.90
N ILE A 174 9.82 -16.73 -1.59
CA ILE A 174 10.06 -17.83 -0.65
C ILE A 174 10.66 -19.03 -1.38
N ARG A 175 10.06 -19.38 -2.52
CA ARG A 175 10.46 -20.55 -3.31
C ARG A 175 10.00 -20.39 -4.75
N GLN A 176 10.80 -20.86 -5.68
CA GLN A 176 10.42 -21.10 -7.08
C GLN A 176 10.84 -22.53 -7.43
N LEU A 177 9.97 -23.24 -8.16
CA LEU A 177 10.18 -24.63 -8.54
C LEU A 177 9.42 -24.93 -9.83
N SER A 178 9.86 -25.97 -10.55
CA SER A 178 9.11 -26.52 -11.67
C SER A 178 7.76 -27.06 -11.20
N ALA A 179 6.76 -26.98 -12.09
CA ALA A 179 5.42 -27.50 -11.85
C ALA A 179 4.90 -28.22 -13.09
N LEU A 180 4.00 -29.19 -12.91
CA LEU A 180 3.22 -29.74 -14.02
C LEU A 180 1.93 -28.94 -14.16
N VAL A 181 1.55 -28.61 -15.39
CA VAL A 181 0.31 -27.88 -15.71
C VAL A 181 -0.49 -28.65 -16.76
N GLY A 182 -1.70 -28.18 -17.06
CA GLY A 182 -2.51 -28.73 -18.14
C GLY A 182 -1.87 -28.47 -19.51
N LYS A 183 -1.98 -29.44 -20.42
CA LYS A 183 -1.40 -29.36 -21.78
C LYS A 183 -2.04 -28.29 -22.67
N GLY A 184 -3.25 -27.85 -22.34
CA GLY A 184 -3.98 -26.85 -23.13
C GLY A 184 -3.37 -25.46 -23.04
N LYS A 185 -3.24 -24.79 -24.18
CA LYS A 185 -2.77 -23.41 -24.32
C LYS A 185 -3.91 -22.41 -24.17
N GLY A 186 -3.58 -21.17 -23.83
CA GLY A 186 -4.56 -20.10 -23.67
C GLY A 186 -5.52 -20.34 -22.50
N ASP A 187 -6.70 -19.74 -22.62
CA ASP A 187 -7.72 -19.77 -21.57
C ASP A 187 -8.45 -21.12 -21.48
N LYS A 188 -8.68 -21.55 -20.24
CA LYS A 188 -9.63 -22.63 -19.95
C LYS A 188 -11.04 -22.12 -20.25
N ARG A 189 -11.83 -22.85 -21.05
CA ARG A 189 -13.17 -22.42 -21.49
C ARG A 189 -14.25 -23.43 -21.15
N VAL A 190 -13.95 -24.73 -21.20
CA VAL A 190 -14.95 -25.78 -20.99
C VAL A 190 -14.47 -26.90 -20.07
N GLN A 191 -15.41 -27.63 -19.49
CA GLN A 191 -15.10 -28.84 -18.74
C GLN A 191 -14.38 -29.86 -19.63
N GLY A 192 -13.28 -30.42 -19.13
CA GLY A 192 -12.52 -31.46 -19.84
C GLY A 192 -11.57 -30.97 -20.93
N ASP A 193 -11.39 -29.67 -21.14
CA ASP A 193 -10.43 -29.12 -22.14
C ASP A 193 -8.94 -29.25 -21.77
N LEU A 194 -8.62 -29.92 -20.66
CA LEU A 194 -7.25 -30.22 -20.22
C LEU A 194 -6.34 -28.97 -20.08
N THR A 195 -6.95 -27.82 -19.81
CA THR A 195 -6.27 -26.51 -19.76
C THR A 195 -6.16 -26.00 -18.33
N THR A 196 -4.98 -25.52 -17.93
CA THR A 196 -4.85 -24.72 -16.70
C THR A 196 -5.34 -23.30 -16.97
N PRO A 197 -6.27 -22.75 -16.18
CA PRO A 197 -6.82 -21.43 -16.44
C PRO A 197 -5.79 -20.31 -16.25
N ILE A 198 -5.94 -19.24 -17.03
CA ILE A 198 -5.15 -18.01 -16.96
C ILE A 198 -6.00 -16.95 -16.24
N GLY A 199 -5.39 -16.19 -15.33
CA GLY A 199 -6.08 -15.17 -14.53
C GLY A 199 -5.60 -15.11 -13.08
N ALA A 200 -6.38 -14.43 -12.23
CA ALA A 200 -6.16 -14.38 -10.79
C ALA A 200 -7.30 -15.08 -10.02
N TYR A 201 -6.93 -15.93 -9.06
CA TYR A 201 -7.81 -16.87 -8.38
C TYR A 201 -7.62 -16.85 -6.86
N ASP A 202 -8.72 -16.87 -6.12
CA ASP A 202 -8.70 -17.09 -4.68
C ASP A 202 -8.66 -18.60 -4.37
N PHE A 203 -8.25 -18.95 -3.16
CA PHE A 203 -8.39 -20.32 -2.68
C PHE A 203 -9.66 -20.51 -1.86
N THR A 204 -10.41 -21.56 -2.17
CA THR A 204 -11.65 -21.95 -1.49
C THR A 204 -11.40 -22.94 -0.35
N GLY A 205 -10.24 -23.60 -0.32
CA GLY A 205 -9.90 -24.53 0.75
C GLY A 205 -8.49 -25.11 0.65
N LYS A 206 -8.04 -25.70 1.77
CA LYS A 206 -6.90 -26.61 1.85
C LYS A 206 -7.42 -28.02 2.13
N LEU A 207 -7.31 -28.90 1.15
CA LEU A 207 -7.82 -30.26 1.18
C LEU A 207 -6.74 -31.23 1.63
N THR A 208 -7.10 -32.23 2.44
CA THR A 208 -6.24 -33.32 2.94
C THR A 208 -6.99 -34.64 2.87
N GLY A 209 -6.30 -35.78 3.02
CA GLY A 209 -6.95 -37.10 2.91
C GLY A 209 -7.41 -37.41 1.48
N LEU A 210 -6.67 -36.90 0.49
CA LEU A 210 -6.95 -37.07 -0.93
C LEU A 210 -6.45 -38.44 -1.42
N PRO A 211 -6.96 -38.94 -2.56
CA PRO A 211 -6.36 -40.08 -3.24
C PRO A 211 -4.85 -39.90 -3.45
N PRO A 212 -4.03 -40.98 -3.38
CA PRO A 212 -2.56 -40.90 -3.42
C PRO A 212 -1.98 -40.13 -4.61
N TYR A 213 -2.70 -40.08 -5.73
CA TYR A 213 -2.34 -39.31 -6.92
C TYR A 213 -2.09 -37.81 -6.64
N TYR A 214 -2.85 -37.21 -5.72
CA TYR A 214 -2.79 -35.76 -5.44
C TYR A 214 -1.73 -35.37 -4.41
N GLY A 215 -0.95 -36.32 -3.90
CA GLY A 215 0.05 -36.05 -2.89
C GLY A 215 -0.55 -35.70 -1.51
N PRO A 216 0.18 -34.95 -0.66
CA PRO A 216 -0.16 -34.78 0.75
C PRO A 216 -1.36 -33.85 1.02
N LEU A 217 -1.60 -32.87 0.14
CA LEU A 217 -2.68 -31.89 0.26
C LEU A 217 -2.96 -31.23 -1.10
N ALA A 218 -4.03 -30.45 -1.17
CA ALA A 218 -4.30 -29.57 -2.31
C ALA A 218 -4.87 -28.21 -1.88
N TYR A 219 -4.45 -27.14 -2.54
CA TYR A 219 -5.12 -25.84 -2.47
C TYR A 219 -6.15 -25.73 -3.59
N ALA A 220 -7.43 -25.70 -3.24
CA ALA A 220 -8.51 -25.61 -4.20
C ALA A 220 -8.74 -24.15 -4.62
N THR A 221 -8.71 -23.86 -5.92
CA THR A 221 -8.97 -22.50 -6.44
C THR A 221 -10.47 -22.23 -6.56
N ASP A 222 -10.84 -20.97 -6.82
CA ASP A 222 -12.22 -20.56 -7.12
C ASP A 222 -12.58 -20.67 -8.61
N TYR A 223 -11.75 -21.28 -9.46
CA TYR A 223 -12.09 -21.49 -10.88
C TYR A 223 -13.37 -22.35 -11.04
N PRO A 224 -14.34 -21.95 -11.89
CA PRO A 224 -14.38 -20.69 -12.63
C PRO A 224 -14.70 -19.51 -11.69
N ASN A 225 -13.87 -18.47 -11.70
CA ASN A 225 -14.08 -17.27 -10.88
C ASN A 225 -15.27 -16.46 -11.43
N ASN A 226 -15.56 -15.30 -10.85
CA ASN A 226 -16.71 -14.47 -11.27
C ASN A 226 -16.62 -14.00 -12.72
N TYR A 227 -15.43 -13.68 -13.23
CA TYR A 227 -15.23 -13.28 -14.62
C TYR A 227 -15.38 -14.48 -15.56
N ASP A 228 -14.79 -15.61 -15.21
CA ASP A 228 -14.96 -16.86 -15.96
C ASP A 228 -16.44 -17.25 -16.09
N LYS A 229 -17.19 -17.15 -14.99
CA LYS A 229 -18.64 -17.41 -14.95
C LYS A 229 -19.42 -16.41 -15.80
N ALA A 230 -19.08 -15.13 -15.77
CA ALA A 230 -19.73 -14.12 -16.63
C ALA A 230 -19.48 -14.39 -18.12
N LEU A 231 -18.31 -14.94 -18.47
CA LEU A 231 -17.98 -15.42 -19.81
C LEU A 231 -18.56 -16.82 -20.13
N LYS A 232 -19.37 -17.40 -19.22
CA LYS A 232 -19.97 -18.73 -19.34
C LYS A 232 -18.95 -19.87 -19.49
N ARG A 233 -17.74 -19.68 -18.96
CA ARG A 233 -16.73 -20.76 -18.90
C ARG A 233 -17.17 -21.82 -17.89
N THR A 234 -16.88 -23.09 -18.20
CA THR A 234 -17.31 -24.24 -17.40
C THR A 234 -16.13 -25.10 -16.91
N GLY A 235 -16.45 -26.13 -16.12
CA GLY A 235 -15.48 -26.98 -15.43
C GLY A 235 -15.28 -26.57 -13.96
N GLY A 236 -14.27 -27.15 -13.34
CA GLY A 236 -13.94 -26.95 -11.94
C GLY A 236 -12.80 -27.86 -11.50
N GLY A 237 -12.53 -27.94 -10.19
CA GLY A 237 -11.51 -28.84 -9.65
C GLY A 237 -10.09 -28.46 -10.02
N ILE A 238 -9.81 -27.17 -10.23
CA ILE A 238 -8.46 -26.67 -10.51
C ILE A 238 -7.74 -26.44 -9.18
N TRP A 239 -6.75 -27.27 -8.90
CA TRP A 239 -6.03 -27.25 -7.63
C TRP A 239 -4.53 -27.05 -7.81
N ILE A 240 -3.85 -26.54 -6.79
CA ILE A 240 -2.41 -26.74 -6.59
C ILE A 240 -2.25 -27.97 -5.71
N HIS A 241 -1.66 -29.05 -6.21
CA HIS A 241 -1.52 -30.32 -5.48
C HIS A 241 -0.13 -30.94 -5.63
N GLY A 242 0.08 -32.07 -4.98
CA GLY A 242 1.36 -32.78 -4.98
C GLY A 242 1.51 -33.76 -6.14
N LEU A 243 2.64 -34.46 -6.20
CA LEU A 243 2.84 -35.57 -7.14
C LEU A 243 2.35 -36.90 -6.51
N PRO A 244 2.07 -37.94 -7.32
CA PRO A 244 1.63 -39.24 -6.80
C PRO A 244 2.55 -39.81 -5.71
N LEU A 245 1.97 -40.30 -4.62
CA LEU A 245 2.72 -40.84 -3.46
C LEU A 245 3.38 -42.19 -3.75
N ASP A 246 2.89 -42.92 -4.73
CA ASP A 246 3.44 -44.20 -5.21
C ASP A 246 4.73 -44.05 -6.03
N GLY A 247 5.15 -42.80 -6.30
CA GLY A 247 6.33 -42.51 -7.11
C GLY A 247 6.08 -42.51 -8.62
N ASN A 248 4.85 -42.73 -9.09
CA ASN A 248 4.54 -42.64 -10.51
C ASN A 248 4.74 -41.20 -11.01
N ARG A 249 5.53 -41.03 -12.07
CA ARG A 249 5.87 -39.75 -12.71
C ARG A 249 5.72 -39.80 -14.23
N GLU A 250 4.97 -40.77 -14.76
CA GLU A 250 4.81 -40.96 -16.21
C GLU A 250 4.05 -39.80 -16.88
N GLU A 251 3.12 -39.17 -16.16
CA GLU A 251 2.35 -38.04 -16.69
C GLU A 251 3.19 -36.76 -16.73
N LEU A 252 3.45 -36.26 -17.94
CA LEU A 252 4.15 -35.00 -18.17
C LEU A 252 3.27 -33.75 -18.00
N ASN A 253 1.94 -33.92 -17.93
CA ASN A 253 0.97 -32.84 -17.82
C ASN A 253 -0.22 -33.27 -16.96
N THR A 254 -0.82 -32.32 -16.26
CA THR A 254 -2.08 -32.54 -15.53
C THR A 254 -3.28 -32.38 -16.48
N ARG A 255 -4.49 -32.52 -15.94
CA ARG A 255 -5.75 -32.19 -16.64
C ARG A 255 -6.21 -30.74 -16.44
N GLY A 256 -5.36 -29.89 -15.87
CA GLY A 256 -5.66 -28.47 -15.60
C GLY A 256 -5.16 -27.99 -14.22
N CYS A 257 -4.88 -28.90 -13.29
CA CYS A 257 -4.25 -28.58 -12.01
C CYS A 257 -2.80 -28.12 -12.17
N ILE A 258 -2.23 -27.58 -11.09
CA ILE A 258 -0.80 -27.29 -10.96
C ILE A 258 -0.22 -28.30 -9.96
N ALA A 259 0.65 -29.19 -10.40
CA ALA A 259 1.26 -30.20 -9.53
C ALA A 259 2.73 -29.85 -9.21
N ILE A 260 3.12 -29.95 -7.95
CA ILE A 260 4.48 -29.65 -7.47
C ILE A 260 5.00 -30.73 -6.53
N ASP A 261 6.30 -30.67 -6.19
CA ASP A 261 6.93 -31.60 -5.27
C ASP A 261 6.22 -31.68 -3.89
N ASN A 262 6.11 -32.90 -3.36
CA ASN A 262 5.36 -33.19 -2.14
C ASN A 262 5.99 -32.60 -0.88
N ALA A 263 7.32 -32.57 -0.79
CA ALA A 263 8.00 -31.99 0.38
C ALA A 263 7.79 -30.48 0.41
N VAL A 264 7.96 -29.82 -0.75
CA VAL A 264 7.73 -28.37 -0.89
C VAL A 264 6.27 -28.01 -0.61
N LEU A 265 5.32 -28.78 -1.15
CA LEU A 265 3.89 -28.54 -0.88
C LEU A 265 3.54 -28.72 0.59
N SER A 266 4.13 -29.71 1.26
CA SER A 266 3.94 -29.93 2.69
C SER A 266 4.43 -28.75 3.52
N ASP A 267 5.55 -28.13 3.12
CA ASP A 267 6.07 -26.94 3.79
C ASP A 267 5.17 -25.72 3.55
N PHE A 268 4.67 -25.53 2.32
CA PHE A 268 3.63 -24.53 2.06
C PHE A 268 2.39 -24.75 2.94
N GLY A 269 1.97 -26.02 3.10
CA GLY A 269 0.86 -26.45 3.93
C GLY A 269 0.94 -26.06 5.40
N LYS A 270 2.17 -25.90 5.93
CA LYS A 270 2.45 -25.48 7.32
C LYS A 270 2.46 -23.95 7.48
N MET A 271 2.83 -23.21 6.43
CA MET A 271 3.09 -21.75 6.53
C MET A 271 2.01 -20.85 5.91
N VAL A 272 1.31 -21.33 4.88
CA VAL A 272 0.34 -20.53 4.11
C VAL A 272 -1.07 -20.74 4.65
N ASP A 273 -1.69 -19.65 5.11
CA ASP A 273 -3.14 -19.59 5.28
C ASP A 273 -3.79 -19.33 3.91
N TYR A 274 -4.54 -20.32 3.42
CA TYR A 274 -5.18 -20.23 2.10
C TYR A 274 -6.17 -19.06 2.00
N LYS A 275 -6.76 -18.61 3.11
CA LYS A 275 -7.70 -17.47 3.13
C LYS A 275 -7.02 -16.13 2.87
N LYS A 276 -5.70 -16.09 3.04
CA LYS A 276 -4.83 -14.92 2.81
C LYS A 276 -3.85 -15.15 1.68
N ALA A 277 -4.13 -16.12 0.80
CA ALA A 277 -3.32 -16.43 -0.36
C ALA A 277 -4.11 -16.26 -1.66
N MET A 278 -3.40 -15.90 -2.73
CA MET A 278 -3.95 -15.81 -4.09
C MET A 278 -3.05 -16.56 -5.06
N LEU A 279 -3.62 -17.01 -6.19
CA LEU A 279 -2.90 -17.50 -7.36
C LEU A 279 -3.04 -16.54 -8.54
N ILE A 280 -1.92 -16.14 -9.16
CA ILE A 280 -1.88 -15.57 -10.51
C ILE A 280 -1.31 -16.64 -11.44
N THR A 281 -2.04 -16.98 -12.50
CA THR A 281 -1.57 -17.87 -13.55
C THR A 281 -1.52 -17.12 -14.88
N TYR A 282 -0.40 -17.19 -15.59
CA TYR A 282 -0.21 -16.54 -16.88
C TYR A 282 0.46 -17.46 -17.90
N GLU A 283 0.39 -17.08 -19.17
CA GLU A 283 1.05 -17.76 -20.29
C GLU A 283 1.84 -16.71 -21.09
N GLY A 284 3.09 -17.03 -21.45
CA GLY A 284 4.01 -16.09 -22.09
C GLY A 284 4.59 -15.10 -21.09
N GLU A 285 4.38 -13.81 -21.35
CA GLU A 285 4.87 -12.71 -20.51
C GLU A 285 3.74 -12.13 -19.66
N LEU A 286 4.03 -11.86 -18.40
CA LEU A 286 3.14 -11.14 -17.51
C LEU A 286 3.43 -9.64 -17.59
N ALA A 287 2.48 -8.86 -18.09
CA ALA A 287 2.55 -7.41 -18.01
C ALA A 287 2.47 -6.97 -16.54
N LYS A 288 3.59 -6.47 -16.02
CA LYS A 288 3.67 -5.93 -14.65
C LYS A 288 3.08 -4.51 -14.64
N PRO A 289 2.18 -4.19 -13.71
CA PRO A 289 1.61 -2.85 -13.65
C PRO A 289 2.64 -1.86 -13.10
N SER A 290 2.63 -0.64 -13.64
CA SER A 290 3.45 0.43 -13.06
C SER A 290 2.80 0.97 -11.78
N LYS A 291 3.61 1.61 -10.92
CA LYS A 291 3.11 2.36 -9.77
C LYS A 291 2.10 3.45 -10.18
N ASP A 292 2.29 4.03 -11.36
CA ASP A 292 1.42 5.05 -11.92
C ASP A 292 0.04 4.49 -12.31
N ASP A 293 0.01 3.29 -12.90
CA ASP A 293 -1.22 2.56 -13.24
C ASP A 293 -2.00 2.23 -11.96
N LEU A 294 -1.32 1.66 -10.95
CA LEU A 294 -1.94 1.30 -9.67
C LEU A 294 -2.45 2.53 -8.92
N ALA A 295 -1.69 3.63 -8.91
CA ALA A 295 -2.12 4.89 -8.31
C ALA A 295 -3.39 5.43 -9.00
N THR A 296 -3.45 5.31 -10.32
CA THR A 296 -4.63 5.71 -11.12
C THR A 296 -5.84 4.83 -10.81
N LEU A 297 -5.65 3.50 -10.73
CA LEU A 297 -6.71 2.53 -10.42
C LEU A 297 -7.27 2.72 -9.01
N LEU A 298 -6.40 2.92 -8.01
CA LEU A 298 -6.81 3.14 -6.63
C LEU A 298 -7.58 4.46 -6.49
N ALA A 299 -7.08 5.56 -7.09
CA ALA A 299 -7.81 6.82 -7.14
C ALA A 299 -9.18 6.66 -7.82
N ALA A 300 -9.24 5.97 -8.96
CA ALA A 300 -10.47 5.70 -9.69
C ALA A 300 -11.48 4.86 -8.89
N LEU A 301 -11.01 3.88 -8.09
CA LEU A 301 -11.87 3.10 -7.19
C LEU A 301 -12.56 4.01 -6.17
N TYR A 302 -11.83 4.95 -5.56
CA TYR A 302 -12.41 5.89 -4.59
C TYR A 302 -13.33 6.92 -5.24
N GLN A 303 -13.06 7.34 -6.48
CA GLN A 303 -13.96 8.20 -7.27
C GLN A 303 -15.26 7.47 -7.63
N TRP A 304 -15.19 6.19 -8.04
CA TRP A 304 -16.36 5.34 -8.28
C TRP A 304 -17.21 5.19 -7.02
N ARG A 305 -16.57 4.91 -5.87
CA ARG A 305 -17.25 4.79 -4.58
C ARG A 305 -17.91 6.11 -4.18
N GLU A 306 -17.27 7.25 -4.38
CA GLU A 306 -17.86 8.56 -4.09
C GLU A 306 -19.05 8.88 -4.98
N ALA A 307 -18.98 8.61 -6.28
CA ALA A 307 -20.11 8.77 -7.17
C ALA A 307 -21.32 7.93 -6.72
N TRP A 308 -21.07 6.71 -6.23
CA TRP A 308 -22.12 5.86 -5.66
C TRP A 308 -22.68 6.41 -4.34
N LYS A 309 -21.80 6.83 -3.41
CA LYS A 309 -22.17 7.42 -2.13
C LYS A 309 -23.06 8.65 -2.31
N LYS A 310 -22.71 9.53 -3.26
CA LYS A 310 -23.41 10.78 -3.58
C LYS A 310 -24.61 10.66 -4.53
N ASN A 311 -25.03 9.45 -4.91
CA ASN A 311 -26.10 9.26 -5.92
C ASN A 311 -25.82 9.92 -7.28
N ASN A 312 -24.55 10.14 -7.65
CA ASN A 312 -24.22 10.67 -8.98
C ASN A 312 -24.23 9.53 -10.01
N LEU A 313 -25.41 9.28 -10.58
CA LEU A 313 -25.63 8.17 -11.50
C LEU A 313 -24.75 8.25 -12.75
N ASN A 314 -24.59 9.44 -13.33
CA ASN A 314 -23.82 9.61 -14.56
C ASN A 314 -22.33 9.34 -14.32
N ALA A 315 -21.75 9.89 -13.24
CA ALA A 315 -20.37 9.62 -12.89
C ALA A 315 -20.14 8.15 -12.52
N TYR A 316 -21.07 7.53 -11.78
CA TYR A 316 -21.01 6.12 -11.43
C TYR A 316 -21.04 5.22 -12.67
N LEU A 317 -21.97 5.45 -13.59
CA LEU A 317 -22.12 4.64 -14.81
C LEU A 317 -20.96 4.84 -15.81
N ALA A 318 -20.22 5.95 -15.73
CA ALA A 318 -19.06 6.20 -16.59
C ALA A 318 -17.88 5.24 -16.33
N PHE A 319 -17.85 4.60 -15.15
CA PHE A 319 -16.88 3.55 -14.81
C PHE A 319 -17.22 2.18 -15.40
N TYR A 320 -18.37 2.00 -16.06
CA TYR A 320 -18.75 0.68 -16.59
C TYR A 320 -18.41 0.57 -18.07
N HIS A 321 -17.74 -0.52 -18.45
CA HIS A 321 -17.38 -0.81 -19.82
C HIS A 321 -18.63 -1.14 -20.66
N LYS A 322 -18.60 -0.88 -21.97
CA LYS A 322 -19.70 -1.23 -22.90
C LYS A 322 -20.00 -2.73 -22.92
N ASP A 323 -18.97 -3.55 -22.71
CA ASP A 323 -19.05 -5.02 -22.67
C ASP A 323 -19.34 -5.55 -21.26
N PHE A 324 -19.79 -4.69 -20.33
CA PHE A 324 -20.10 -5.10 -18.96
C PHE A 324 -21.14 -6.23 -18.93
N MET A 325 -20.83 -7.25 -18.13
CA MET A 325 -21.65 -8.43 -17.95
C MET A 325 -21.53 -8.97 -16.52
N ARG A 326 -22.68 -9.34 -15.95
CA ARG A 326 -22.77 -9.98 -14.63
C ARG A 326 -22.90 -11.49 -14.78
N ILE A 327 -22.67 -12.19 -13.67
CA ILE A 327 -22.73 -13.66 -13.59
C ILE A 327 -24.14 -14.20 -13.94
N ASP A 328 -25.18 -13.43 -13.63
CA ASP A 328 -26.58 -13.76 -13.98
C ASP A 328 -26.89 -13.52 -15.47
N GLY A 329 -25.90 -13.13 -16.28
CA GLY A 329 -26.05 -12.82 -17.70
C GLY A 329 -26.57 -11.42 -17.99
N SER A 330 -26.92 -10.62 -16.97
CA SER A 330 -27.37 -9.25 -17.19
C SER A 330 -26.24 -8.37 -17.75
N LYS A 331 -26.56 -7.66 -18.85
CA LYS A 331 -25.64 -6.75 -19.55
C LYS A 331 -25.82 -5.30 -19.07
N LEU A 332 -24.96 -4.42 -19.56
CA LEU A 332 -24.93 -3.00 -19.19
C LEU A 332 -26.29 -2.30 -19.21
N ASN A 333 -27.13 -2.49 -20.22
CA ASN A 333 -28.42 -1.78 -20.32
C ASN A 333 -29.39 -2.14 -19.20
N ALA A 334 -29.52 -3.43 -18.89
CA ALA A 334 -30.36 -3.90 -17.78
C ALA A 334 -29.82 -3.39 -16.43
N PHE A 335 -28.50 -3.44 -16.26
CA PHE A 335 -27.84 -2.90 -15.06
C PHE A 335 -28.05 -1.38 -14.91
N LYS A 336 -27.92 -0.61 -15.99
CA LYS A 336 -28.20 0.84 -16.00
C LYS A 336 -29.64 1.14 -15.61
N ALA A 337 -30.61 0.40 -16.15
CA ALA A 337 -32.02 0.58 -15.81
C ALA A 337 -32.28 0.31 -14.32
N GLN A 338 -31.73 -0.79 -13.77
CA GLN A 338 -31.82 -1.12 -12.35
C GLN A 338 -31.18 -0.02 -11.48
N LYS A 339 -29.96 0.42 -11.81
CA LYS A 339 -29.24 1.44 -11.03
C LYS A 339 -29.90 2.80 -11.10
N LYS A 340 -30.53 3.15 -12.22
CA LYS A 340 -31.35 4.37 -12.34
C LYS A 340 -32.47 4.40 -11.30
N GLN A 341 -33.19 3.29 -11.12
CA GLN A 341 -34.23 3.17 -10.10
C GLN A 341 -33.67 3.26 -8.68
N VAL A 342 -32.52 2.61 -8.42
CA VAL A 342 -31.87 2.65 -7.09
C VAL A 342 -31.41 4.07 -6.74
N PHE A 343 -30.75 4.77 -7.67
CA PHE A 343 -30.21 6.12 -7.43
C PHE A 343 -31.32 7.18 -7.35
N ALA A 344 -32.46 6.98 -8.02
CA ALA A 344 -33.61 7.87 -7.93
C ALA A 344 -34.20 7.97 -6.51
N LYS A 345 -33.93 7.00 -5.64
CA LYS A 345 -34.35 7.04 -4.23
C LYS A 345 -33.62 8.10 -3.40
N GLN A 346 -32.47 8.58 -3.87
CA GLN A 346 -31.64 9.59 -3.20
C GLN A 346 -31.34 9.24 -1.73
N GLU A 347 -31.20 7.95 -1.43
CA GLU A 347 -30.86 7.49 -0.07
C GLU A 347 -29.45 7.95 0.28
N GLN A 348 -29.30 8.45 1.51
CA GLN A 348 -27.99 8.67 2.11
C GLN A 348 -27.30 7.31 2.29
N LYS A 349 -26.01 7.26 1.96
CA LYS A 349 -25.22 6.03 2.05
C LYS A 349 -23.90 6.30 2.73
N ASP A 350 -23.45 5.32 3.48
CA ASP A 350 -22.07 5.18 3.91
C ASP A 350 -21.49 3.91 3.29
N ILE A 351 -20.32 4.05 2.67
CA ILE A 351 -19.64 2.97 1.96
C ILE A 351 -18.17 3.02 2.35
N ILE A 352 -17.73 2.07 3.16
CA ILE A 352 -16.36 1.95 3.64
C ILE A 352 -15.72 0.75 2.95
N LEU A 353 -14.55 0.96 2.37
CA LEU A 353 -13.77 -0.08 1.71
C LEU A 353 -12.55 -0.40 2.58
N SER A 354 -12.22 -1.67 2.72
CA SER A 354 -11.01 -2.13 3.43
C SER A 354 -10.46 -3.39 2.79
N ASN A 355 -9.20 -3.74 3.12
CA ASN A 355 -8.51 -4.91 2.58
C ASN A 355 -8.48 -4.92 1.04
N ILE A 356 -8.22 -3.74 0.45
CA ILE A 356 -8.18 -3.53 -0.99
C ILE A 356 -6.99 -4.27 -1.59
N SER A 357 -7.22 -4.96 -2.70
CA SER A 357 -6.16 -5.52 -3.53
C SER A 357 -6.45 -5.24 -4.99
N VAL A 358 -5.44 -4.81 -5.74
CA VAL A 358 -5.51 -4.51 -7.18
C VAL A 358 -4.44 -5.36 -7.86
N VAL A 359 -4.86 -6.42 -8.53
CA VAL A 359 -3.95 -7.46 -9.04
C VAL A 359 -4.08 -7.54 -10.56
N PRO A 360 -2.98 -7.62 -11.33
CA PRO A 360 -3.08 -7.81 -12.77
C PRO A 360 -3.84 -9.11 -13.08
N TYR A 361 -4.68 -9.08 -14.10
CA TYR A 361 -5.49 -10.21 -14.53
C TYR A 361 -5.07 -10.65 -15.94
N PRO A 362 -4.15 -11.61 -16.05
CA PRO A 362 -3.77 -12.20 -17.33
C PRO A 362 -4.98 -12.79 -18.07
N ASN A 363 -4.97 -12.71 -19.39
CA ASN A 363 -6.05 -13.22 -20.25
C ASN A 363 -5.50 -13.49 -21.66
N ASP A 364 -6.18 -14.34 -22.45
CA ASP A 364 -5.72 -14.67 -23.81
C ASP A 364 -5.83 -13.50 -24.81
N GLU A 365 -6.74 -12.56 -24.56
CA GLU A 365 -6.98 -11.37 -25.38
C GLU A 365 -5.86 -10.34 -25.26
N LYS A 366 -4.92 -10.53 -24.32
CA LYS A 366 -3.86 -9.57 -23.96
C LYS A 366 -4.40 -8.18 -23.58
N ARG A 367 -5.65 -8.12 -23.12
CA ARG A 367 -6.24 -6.89 -22.60
C ARG A 367 -5.55 -6.53 -21.28
N VAL A 368 -5.22 -5.26 -21.08
CA VAL A 368 -4.71 -4.79 -19.80
C VAL A 368 -5.87 -4.78 -18.80
N MET A 369 -5.87 -5.76 -17.91
CA MET A 369 -6.96 -6.00 -16.97
C MET A 369 -6.46 -6.17 -15.55
N PHE A 370 -7.32 -5.84 -14.60
CA PHE A 370 -7.07 -6.00 -13.17
C PHE A 370 -8.26 -6.63 -12.47
N ARG A 371 -7.98 -7.47 -11.48
CA ARG A 371 -8.92 -7.92 -10.46
C ARG A 371 -8.76 -7.01 -9.25
N VAL A 372 -9.82 -6.28 -8.92
CA VAL A 372 -9.90 -5.39 -7.76
C VAL A 372 -10.82 -6.03 -6.72
N SER A 373 -10.31 -6.37 -5.54
CA SER A 373 -11.10 -6.99 -4.47
C SER A 373 -10.97 -6.24 -3.16
N PHE A 374 -12.05 -6.19 -2.38
CA PHE A 374 -12.09 -5.48 -1.10
C PHE A 374 -13.27 -5.94 -0.24
N GLN A 375 -13.17 -5.72 1.06
CA GLN A 375 -14.31 -5.77 1.97
C GLN A 375 -15.08 -4.44 1.87
N GLN A 376 -16.41 -4.53 1.86
CA GLN A 376 -17.30 -3.39 1.78
C GLN A 376 -18.29 -3.40 2.95
N ASP A 377 -18.19 -2.42 3.85
CA ASP A 377 -19.27 -2.08 4.78
C ASP A 377 -20.16 -1.03 4.13
N TYR A 378 -21.42 -1.40 3.87
CA TYR A 378 -22.41 -0.54 3.24
C TYR A 378 -23.58 -0.33 4.19
N LYS A 379 -23.98 0.93 4.35
CA LYS A 379 -25.19 1.34 5.07
C LYS A 379 -25.98 2.32 4.22
N ALA A 380 -27.28 2.13 4.15
CA ALA A 380 -28.22 3.10 3.59
C ALA A 380 -29.17 3.59 4.67
N TYR A 381 -29.59 4.84 4.54
CA TYR A 381 -30.42 5.51 5.52
C TYR A 381 -31.69 6.07 4.87
N LYS A 382 -32.81 5.95 5.59
CA LYS A 382 -34.09 6.58 5.27
C LYS A 382 -34.58 7.31 6.52
N ASN A 383 -34.81 8.63 6.39
CA ASN A 383 -35.25 9.50 7.49
C ASN A 383 -34.33 9.40 8.74
N GLY A 384 -33.00 9.38 8.52
CA GLY A 384 -32.01 9.29 9.60
C GLY A 384 -31.87 7.92 10.27
N LYS A 385 -32.63 6.90 9.84
CA LYS A 385 -32.53 5.52 10.34
C LYS A 385 -31.94 4.60 9.29
N ILE A 386 -31.17 3.60 9.72
CA ILE A 386 -30.61 2.58 8.82
C ILE A 386 -31.78 1.82 8.18
N SER A 387 -31.87 1.86 6.86
CA SER A 387 -32.84 1.10 6.06
C SER A 387 -32.26 -0.21 5.54
N TYR A 388 -30.94 -0.27 5.36
CA TYR A 388 -30.21 -1.45 4.90
C TYR A 388 -28.76 -1.40 5.36
N SER A 389 -28.20 -2.54 5.75
CA SER A 389 -26.78 -2.69 6.09
C SER A 389 -26.25 -4.02 5.56
N SER A 390 -25.02 -4.04 5.07
CA SER A 390 -24.37 -5.26 4.60
C SER A 390 -22.85 -5.17 4.74
N ASN A 391 -22.21 -6.28 5.07
CA ASN A 391 -20.75 -6.44 4.98
C ASN A 391 -20.46 -7.54 3.95
N HIS A 392 -19.89 -7.18 2.81
CA HIS A 392 -19.66 -8.13 1.71
C HIS A 392 -18.23 -8.01 1.17
N TYR A 393 -17.66 -9.16 0.80
CA TYR A 393 -16.48 -9.20 -0.04
C TYR A 393 -16.86 -8.95 -1.49
N LYS A 394 -16.31 -7.89 -2.07
CA LYS A 394 -16.64 -7.42 -3.41
C LYS A 394 -15.47 -7.64 -4.37
N ILE A 395 -15.77 -8.00 -5.61
CA ILE A 395 -14.76 -8.17 -6.66
C ILE A 395 -15.22 -7.45 -7.93
N LEU A 396 -14.34 -6.61 -8.45
CA LEU A 396 -14.45 -5.97 -9.76
C LEU A 396 -13.39 -6.55 -10.68
N TYR A 397 -13.76 -6.84 -11.92
CA TYR A 397 -12.82 -7.08 -13.01
C TYR A 397 -12.88 -5.86 -13.90
N VAL A 398 -11.75 -5.21 -14.09
CA VAL A 398 -11.66 -3.93 -14.80
C VAL A 398 -10.71 -4.05 -15.98
N SER A 399 -11.09 -3.49 -17.12
CA SER A 399 -10.13 -3.13 -18.16
C SER A 399 -9.51 -1.78 -17.81
N TYR A 400 -8.26 -1.60 -18.23
CA TYR A 400 -7.52 -0.38 -18.03
C TYR A 400 -6.86 0.03 -19.34
N GLU A 401 -7.42 1.05 -19.99
CA GLU A 401 -6.97 1.55 -21.28
C GLU A 401 -6.94 3.08 -21.25
N ASN A 402 -5.89 3.69 -21.79
CA ASN A 402 -5.73 5.15 -21.87
C ASN A 402 -5.92 5.86 -20.50
N GLY A 403 -5.38 5.29 -19.43
CA GLY A 403 -5.49 5.84 -18.08
C GLY A 403 -6.87 5.70 -17.43
N LYS A 404 -7.80 4.97 -18.05
CA LYS A 404 -9.20 4.87 -17.62
C LYS A 404 -9.53 3.47 -17.11
N MET A 405 -9.98 3.41 -15.85
CA MET A 405 -10.56 2.21 -15.26
C MET A 405 -12.00 1.99 -15.78
N GLN A 406 -12.29 0.82 -16.33
CA GLN A 406 -13.65 0.45 -16.76
C GLN A 406 -14.03 -0.96 -16.29
N ILE A 407 -15.12 -1.08 -15.55
CA ILE A 407 -15.63 -2.31 -14.96
C ILE A 407 -16.28 -3.18 -16.04
N LEU A 408 -15.77 -4.40 -16.19
CA LEU A 408 -16.30 -5.46 -17.06
C LEU A 408 -17.25 -6.40 -16.32
N THR A 409 -16.95 -6.70 -15.04
CA THR A 409 -17.79 -7.54 -14.19
C THR A 409 -17.70 -7.04 -12.75
N GLU A 410 -18.85 -7.04 -12.05
CA GLU A 410 -18.99 -6.68 -10.64
C GLU A 410 -19.76 -7.78 -9.92
N ARG A 411 -19.25 -8.22 -8.76
CA ARG A 411 -19.98 -9.05 -7.79
C ARG A 411 -19.86 -8.46 -6.40
#